data_AF-A0A970RA82-F1
#
_entry.id   AF-A0A970RA82-F1
#
_cell.length_a   1.000
_cell.length_b   1.000
_cell.length_c   1.000
_cell.angle_alpha   90.00
_cell.angle_beta   90.00
_cell.angle_gamma   90.00
#
_symmetry.space_group_name_H-M   'P 1'
#
loop_
_entity.id
_entity.type
_entity.pdbx_description
1 polymer ?
#
loop_
_entity_poly.entity_id
_entity_poly.type
_entity_poly.pdbx_seq_one_letter_code
_entity_poly.pdbx_strand_id
1 'polypeptide(L)'
;FMQYNKYLDLARGNLVGELFRDCDKLQKSAFTKLVPHPKLVPLLKGNLGEYLFDKVLAHYGVQALTDLQVFERLGPIVYEFFDRFIEVGDDLLCVDVKRWATQLDDKARAEDTLEKSGKKISQIINIAHQTADTQGQAEIRQALAGRYQCIKFVYLNAAYSQNPNNLMWEDNVDHSIHYLNLLQAGHQYHQPFDHGQQRYLEKSKLKITLHINPVLQALLGVTLSSNQ
;
A
#
# COMPACT_ATOMS: atom_id res chain seq x y z
N PHE A 1 8.97 17.80 -10.89
CA PHE A 1 7.92 16.81 -10.63
C PHE A 1 6.64 17.42 -10.01
N MET A 2 6.45 18.74 -9.95
CA MET A 2 5.19 19.34 -9.47
C MET A 2 4.17 19.51 -10.60
N GLN A 3 3.23 18.57 -10.74
CA GLN A 3 1.99 18.80 -11.54
C GLN A 3 0.72 18.89 -10.67
N TYR A 4 0.83 18.82 -9.33
CA TYR A 4 -0.30 18.33 -8.51
C TYR A 4 -0.86 19.28 -7.43
N ASN A 5 -0.42 20.53 -7.38
CA ASN A 5 -0.90 21.46 -6.33
C ASN A 5 -2.42 21.72 -6.38
N LYS A 6 -3.08 21.50 -7.52
CA LYS A 6 -4.53 21.78 -7.70
C LYS A 6 -5.49 20.71 -7.16
N TYR A 7 -5.01 19.50 -6.84
CA TYR A 7 -5.86 18.37 -6.44
C TYR A 7 -5.54 17.82 -5.04
N LEU A 8 -4.54 18.41 -4.38
CA LEU A 8 -4.13 18.06 -3.04
C LEU A 8 -4.86 18.97 -2.06
N ASP A 9 -5.61 18.37 -1.14
CA ASP A 9 -6.02 19.09 0.05
C ASP A 9 -4.84 19.16 1.01
N LEU A 10 -4.27 20.36 1.11
CA LEU A 10 -3.12 20.65 1.96
C LEU A 10 -3.54 21.12 3.36
N ALA A 11 -4.81 20.99 3.75
CA ALA A 11 -5.22 21.23 5.12
C ALA A 11 -4.38 20.41 6.12
N ARG A 12 -4.21 20.94 7.34
CA ARG A 12 -3.60 20.17 8.45
C ARG A 12 -4.55 19.04 8.84
N GLY A 13 -4.03 17.83 9.05
CA GLY A 13 -4.84 16.64 9.32
C GLY A 13 -5.28 15.86 8.08
N ASN A 14 -5.05 16.38 6.86
CA ASN A 14 -5.22 15.58 5.65
C ASN A 14 -3.97 14.71 5.42
N LEU A 15 -4.09 13.39 5.64
CA LEU A 15 -3.00 12.43 5.51
C LEU A 15 -2.32 12.51 4.13
N VAL A 16 -3.10 12.57 3.04
CA VAL A 16 -2.52 12.65 1.69
C VAL A 16 -1.73 13.96 1.54
N GLY A 17 -2.26 15.09 2.01
CA GLY A 17 -1.53 16.35 2.04
C GLY A 17 -0.23 16.29 2.85
N GLU A 18 -0.22 15.57 3.97
CA GLU A 18 0.97 15.35 4.81
C GLU A 18 2.04 14.52 4.11
N LEU A 19 1.66 13.38 3.49
CA LEU A 19 2.56 12.54 2.72
C LEU A 19 3.26 13.33 1.60
N PHE A 20 2.51 14.15 0.87
CA PHE A 20 3.08 14.98 -0.21
C PHE A 20 4.02 16.06 0.31
N ARG A 21 3.68 16.70 1.43
CA ARG A 21 4.57 17.67 2.08
C ARG A 21 5.88 17.03 2.53
N ASP A 22 5.82 15.83 3.09
CA ASP A 22 7.00 15.11 3.55
C ASP A 22 7.87 14.68 2.37
N CYS A 23 7.28 14.19 1.28
CA CYS A 23 8.00 13.94 0.03
C CYS A 23 8.68 15.20 -0.52
N ASP A 24 7.98 16.34 -0.56
CA ASP A 24 8.55 17.61 -1.05
C ASP A 24 9.72 18.09 -0.16
N LYS A 25 9.57 17.98 1.17
CA LYS A 25 10.66 18.27 2.13
C LYS A 25 11.85 17.35 1.93
N LEU A 26 11.62 16.04 1.83
CA LEU A 26 12.68 15.05 1.58
C LEU A 26 13.39 15.37 0.27
N GLN A 27 12.65 15.64 -0.81
CA GLN A 27 13.25 15.97 -2.10
C GLN A 27 14.09 17.26 -2.05
N LYS A 28 13.62 18.28 -1.33
CA LYS A 28 14.34 19.56 -1.18
C LYS A 28 15.57 19.44 -0.29
N SER A 29 15.59 18.53 0.67
CA SER A 29 16.65 18.43 1.69
C SER A 29 17.64 17.29 1.48
N ALA A 30 17.22 16.18 0.86
CA ALA A 30 17.98 14.92 0.79
C ALA A 30 19.38 15.07 0.18
N PHE A 31 19.57 16.02 -0.74
CA PHE A 31 20.85 16.23 -1.43
C PHE A 31 21.50 17.58 -1.14
N THR A 32 21.06 18.26 -0.07
CA THR A 32 21.60 19.58 0.29
C THR A 32 22.98 19.53 0.93
N LYS A 33 23.33 18.41 1.57
CA LYS A 33 24.62 18.21 2.25
C LYS A 33 25.49 17.15 1.58
N LEU A 34 24.89 16.08 1.08
CA LEU A 34 25.58 14.95 0.46
C LEU A 34 24.76 14.45 -0.72
N VAL A 35 25.39 14.30 -1.88
CA VAL A 35 24.77 13.69 -3.06
C VAL A 35 25.22 12.24 -3.10
N PRO A 36 24.30 11.26 -3.03
CA PRO A 36 24.69 9.86 -3.09
C PRO A 36 25.27 9.54 -4.47
N HIS A 37 26.19 8.58 -4.50
CA HIS A 37 26.68 8.05 -5.76
C HIS A 37 25.49 7.64 -6.65
N PRO A 38 25.46 7.97 -7.96
CA PRO A 38 24.29 7.74 -8.82
C PRO A 38 23.75 6.31 -8.80
N LYS A 39 24.62 5.31 -8.60
CA LYS A 39 24.25 3.90 -8.45
C LYS A 39 23.41 3.58 -7.19
N LEU A 40 23.43 4.44 -6.17
CA LEU A 40 22.65 4.28 -4.93
C LEU A 40 21.27 4.95 -5.01
N VAL A 41 21.06 5.85 -5.96
CA VAL A 41 19.79 6.56 -6.15
C VAL A 41 18.62 5.60 -6.42
N PRO A 42 18.76 4.52 -7.22
CA PRO A 42 17.69 3.53 -7.38
C PRO A 42 17.30 2.83 -6.08
N LEU A 43 18.27 2.47 -5.23
CA LEU A 43 18.03 1.82 -3.93
C LEU A 43 17.20 2.74 -3.02
N LEU A 44 17.57 4.02 -2.94
CA LEU A 44 16.84 5.01 -2.15
C LEU A 44 15.41 5.29 -2.68
N LYS A 45 15.19 5.14 -3.99
CA LYS A 45 13.87 5.35 -4.61
C LYS A 45 12.89 4.21 -4.33
N GLY A 46 13.37 2.97 -4.14
CA GLY A 46 12.55 1.83 -3.71
C GLY A 46 11.97 2.06 -2.32
N ASN A 47 12.84 2.44 -1.38
CA ASN A 47 12.50 2.64 0.03
C ASN A 47 11.51 3.77 0.29
N LEU A 48 11.31 4.70 -0.66
CA LEU A 48 10.33 5.77 -0.51
C LEU A 48 8.89 5.22 -0.49
N GLY A 49 8.61 4.16 -1.25
CA GLY A 49 7.28 3.54 -1.27
C GLY A 49 6.93 2.93 0.08
N GLU A 50 7.84 2.12 0.62
CA GLU A 50 7.73 1.54 1.96
C GLU A 50 7.59 2.62 3.04
N TYR A 51 8.43 3.66 2.99
CA TYR A 51 8.34 4.78 3.93
C TYR A 51 6.96 5.46 3.92
N LEU A 52 6.37 5.67 2.73
CA LEU A 52 5.03 6.23 2.61
C LEU A 52 3.98 5.30 3.19
N PHE A 53 4.10 3.99 2.95
CA PHE A 53 3.18 3.02 3.51
C PHE A 53 3.29 2.94 5.04
N ASP A 54 4.49 2.95 5.60
CA ASP A 54 4.70 2.99 7.07
C ASP A 54 4.04 4.21 7.72
N LYS A 55 4.05 5.36 7.04
CA LYS A 55 3.33 6.56 7.50
C LYS A 55 1.82 6.38 7.49
N VAL A 56 1.29 5.69 6.49
CA VAL A 56 -0.14 5.34 6.42
C VAL A 56 -0.51 4.39 7.56
N LEU A 57 0.29 3.35 7.80
CA LEU A 57 0.09 2.42 8.92
C LEU A 57 0.09 3.15 10.27
N ALA A 58 1.12 3.99 10.51
CA ALA A 58 1.22 4.78 11.72
C ALA A 58 0.04 5.74 11.92
N HIS A 59 -0.45 6.38 10.85
CA HIS A 59 -1.63 7.25 10.92
C HIS A 59 -2.89 6.50 11.38
N TYR A 60 -3.07 5.27 10.91
CA TYR A 60 -4.20 4.43 11.30
C TYR A 60 -3.97 3.62 12.58
N GLY A 61 -2.82 3.76 13.23
CA GLY A 61 -2.47 2.96 14.41
C GLY A 61 -2.27 1.47 14.11
N VAL A 62 -2.06 1.10 12.85
CA VAL A 62 -1.80 -0.29 12.43
C VAL A 62 -0.32 -0.57 12.58
N GLN A 63 0.01 -1.71 13.19
CA GLN A 63 1.40 -2.14 13.37
C GLN A 63 1.67 -3.37 12.51
N ALA A 64 2.70 -3.29 11.68
CA ALA A 64 3.27 -4.46 11.03
C ALA A 64 4.03 -5.31 12.06
N LEU A 65 4.10 -6.62 11.80
CA LEU A 65 4.96 -7.53 12.53
C LEU A 65 6.41 -7.09 12.38
N THR A 66 7.14 -7.12 13.49
CA THR A 66 8.60 -7.00 13.50
C THR A 66 9.25 -8.24 12.90
N ASP A 67 10.49 -8.12 12.43
CA ASP A 67 11.29 -9.22 11.88
C ASP A 67 11.31 -10.45 12.80
N LEU A 68 11.50 -10.22 14.10
CA LEU A 68 11.47 -11.29 15.11
C LEU A 68 10.09 -11.95 15.19
N GLN A 69 9.01 -11.17 15.18
CA GLN A 69 7.66 -11.73 15.17
C GLN A 69 7.37 -12.49 13.87
N VAL A 70 7.89 -12.04 12.72
CA VAL A 70 7.78 -12.78 11.46
C VAL A 70 8.53 -14.11 11.55
N PHE A 71 9.75 -14.11 12.08
CA PHE A 71 10.52 -15.34 12.28
C PHE A 71 9.81 -16.32 13.21
N GLU A 72 9.32 -15.83 14.35
CA GLU A 72 8.63 -16.65 15.34
C GLU A 72 7.29 -17.20 14.82
N ARG A 73 6.55 -16.42 14.03
CA ARG A 73 5.17 -16.77 13.62
C ARG A 73 5.09 -17.45 12.26
N LEU A 74 5.97 -17.11 11.33
CA LEU A 74 5.91 -17.54 9.93
C LEU A 74 7.19 -18.23 9.46
N GLY A 75 8.23 -18.23 10.29
CA GLY A 75 9.54 -18.81 9.97
C GLY A 75 10.46 -17.84 9.23
N PRO A 76 11.79 -18.03 9.34
CA PRO A 76 12.77 -17.11 8.76
C PRO A 76 12.76 -17.08 7.23
N ILE A 77 12.28 -18.14 6.57
CA ILE A 77 12.27 -18.25 5.11
C ILE A 77 11.33 -17.24 4.44
N VAL A 78 10.26 -16.81 5.11
CA VAL A 78 9.26 -15.90 4.50
C VAL A 78 9.61 -14.43 4.66
N TYR A 79 10.60 -14.10 5.49
CA TYR A 79 10.93 -12.73 5.86
C TYR A 79 11.22 -11.82 4.65
N GLU A 80 11.90 -12.34 3.63
CA GLU A 80 12.24 -11.57 2.42
C GLU A 80 11.14 -11.62 1.35
N PHE A 81 10.00 -12.27 1.61
CA PHE A 81 8.98 -12.47 0.59
C PHE A 81 8.13 -11.22 0.37
N PHE A 82 7.83 -10.49 1.44
CA PHE A 82 6.97 -9.31 1.45
C PHE A 82 7.60 -8.23 2.32
N ASP A 83 7.34 -6.96 1.99
CA ASP A 83 7.93 -5.84 2.71
C ASP A 83 7.32 -5.71 4.12
N ARG A 84 6.02 -6.00 4.28
CA ARG A 84 5.31 -5.94 5.57
C ARG A 84 4.36 -7.13 5.76
N PHE A 85 4.28 -7.61 6.98
CA PHE A 85 3.27 -8.58 7.42
C PHE A 85 2.39 -7.92 8.48
N ILE A 86 1.07 -8.02 8.37
CA ILE A 86 0.14 -7.32 9.25
C ILE A 86 -0.96 -8.30 9.67
N GLU A 87 -1.21 -8.39 10.98
CA GLU A 87 -2.36 -9.14 11.50
C GLU A 87 -3.57 -8.22 11.66
N VAL A 88 -4.70 -8.62 11.09
CA VAL A 88 -5.98 -7.90 11.18
C VAL A 88 -7.06 -8.87 11.64
N GLY A 89 -7.38 -8.83 12.94
CA GLY A 89 -8.22 -9.86 13.55
C GLY A 89 -7.57 -11.23 13.43
N ASP A 90 -8.30 -12.20 12.86
CA ASP A 90 -7.77 -13.53 12.57
C ASP A 90 -7.18 -13.64 11.16
N ASP A 91 -7.00 -12.54 10.42
CA ASP A 91 -6.42 -12.56 9.07
C ASP A 91 -4.95 -12.10 9.08
N LEU A 92 -4.16 -12.63 8.15
CA LEU A 92 -2.80 -12.17 7.84
C LEU A 92 -2.77 -11.45 6.49
N LEU A 93 -2.26 -10.22 6.46
CA LEU A 93 -1.94 -9.48 5.25
C LEU A 93 -0.44 -9.55 4.97
N CYS A 94 -0.08 -9.98 3.77
CA CYS A 94 1.27 -9.98 3.24
C CYS A 94 1.38 -8.87 2.18
N VAL A 95 2.08 -7.77 2.49
CA VAL A 95 2.11 -6.57 1.64
C VAL A 95 3.48 -6.41 0.98
N ASP A 96 3.48 -6.35 -0.35
CA ASP A 96 4.64 -6.05 -1.18
C ASP A 96 4.46 -4.66 -1.81
N VAL A 97 5.26 -3.69 -1.36
CA VAL A 97 5.17 -2.30 -1.76
C VAL A 97 6.03 -2.08 -3.00
N LYS A 98 5.35 -1.81 -4.11
CA LYS A 98 5.98 -1.59 -5.40
C LYS A 98 5.84 -0.15 -5.87
N ARG A 99 6.72 0.23 -6.77
CA ARG A 99 6.60 1.48 -7.54
C ARG A 99 6.59 1.13 -9.01
N TRP A 100 5.42 1.18 -9.63
CA TRP A 100 5.29 1.01 -11.08
C TRP A 100 4.87 2.35 -11.69
N ALA A 101 5.67 2.88 -12.61
CA ALA A 101 5.36 4.10 -13.35
C ALA A 101 4.75 3.73 -14.70
N THR A 102 3.77 4.50 -15.17
CA THR A 102 2.91 4.25 -16.34
C THR A 102 3.57 4.40 -17.70
N GLN A 103 4.85 4.03 -17.83
CA GLN A 103 5.22 3.44 -19.11
C GLN A 103 4.51 2.09 -19.18
N LEU A 104 4.02 1.74 -20.37
CA LEU A 104 3.45 0.45 -20.72
C LEU A 104 4.50 -0.66 -20.53
N ASP A 105 5.02 -0.82 -19.30
CA ASP A 105 6.04 -1.80 -18.93
C ASP A 105 5.32 -3.12 -18.69
N ASP A 106 5.09 -3.76 -19.83
CA ASP A 106 5.05 -5.19 -20.05
C ASP A 106 4.02 -5.99 -19.25
N LYS A 107 2.97 -6.43 -19.96
CA LYS A 107 2.21 -7.63 -19.60
C LYS A 107 3.13 -8.77 -19.14
N ALA A 108 4.31 -8.92 -19.75
CA ALA A 108 5.31 -9.92 -19.34
C ALA A 108 5.86 -9.71 -17.92
N ARG A 109 6.02 -8.47 -17.44
CA ARG A 109 6.39 -8.19 -16.04
C ARG A 109 5.22 -8.43 -15.08
N ALA A 110 4.00 -8.14 -15.50
CA ALA A 110 2.81 -8.46 -14.72
C ALA A 110 2.64 -9.99 -14.57
N GLU A 111 2.83 -10.75 -15.66
CA GLU A 111 2.80 -12.22 -15.70
C GLU A 111 3.95 -12.85 -14.87
N ASP A 112 5.19 -12.34 -15.00
CA ASP A 112 6.34 -12.82 -14.20
C ASP A 112 6.20 -12.45 -12.71
N THR A 113 5.60 -11.29 -12.42
CA THR A 113 5.21 -10.92 -11.05
C THR A 113 4.14 -11.88 -10.53
N LEU A 114 3.09 -12.16 -11.30
CA LEU A 114 2.04 -13.13 -10.96
C LEU A 114 2.60 -14.55 -10.71
N GLU A 115 3.53 -15.03 -11.53
CA GLU A 115 4.14 -16.36 -11.37
C GLU A 115 5.04 -16.44 -10.11
N LYS A 116 5.88 -15.42 -9.89
CA LYS A 116 6.72 -15.31 -8.68
C LYS A 116 5.88 -15.14 -7.42
N SER A 117 4.81 -14.35 -7.52
CA SER A 117 3.80 -14.19 -6.47
C SER A 117 3.15 -15.53 -6.16
N GLY A 118 2.73 -16.29 -7.18
CA GLY A 118 2.13 -17.62 -7.02
C GLY A 118 3.04 -18.61 -6.29
N LYS A 119 4.35 -18.59 -6.55
CA LYS A 119 5.35 -19.42 -5.82
C LYS A 119 5.49 -18.98 -4.36
N LYS A 120 5.57 -17.67 -4.07
CA LYS A 120 5.63 -17.12 -2.70
C LYS A 120 4.35 -17.42 -1.91
N ILE A 121 3.20 -17.25 -2.57
CA ILE A 121 1.87 -17.55 -2.03
C ILE A 121 1.76 -19.03 -1.71
N SER A 122 2.13 -19.90 -2.65
CA SER A 122 2.15 -21.34 -2.44
C SER A 122 3.09 -21.72 -1.31
N GLN A 123 4.26 -21.07 -1.18
CA GLN A 123 5.19 -21.31 -0.07
C GLN A 123 4.64 -20.86 1.27
N ILE A 124 3.99 -19.69 1.37
CA ILE A 124 3.36 -19.24 2.63
C ILE A 124 2.18 -20.13 2.99
N ILE A 125 1.32 -20.48 2.02
CA ILE A 125 0.23 -21.44 2.22
C ILE A 125 0.81 -22.79 2.64
N ASN A 126 1.89 -23.27 2.00
CA ASN A 126 2.55 -24.51 2.37
C ASN A 126 3.28 -24.41 3.71
N ILE A 127 3.82 -23.27 4.14
CA ILE A 127 4.42 -23.13 5.48
C ILE A 127 3.31 -23.07 6.54
N ALA A 128 2.20 -22.42 6.23
CA ALA A 128 0.99 -22.43 7.05
C ALA A 128 0.32 -23.83 7.09
N HIS A 129 0.50 -24.68 6.07
CA HIS A 129 -0.19 -25.97 5.93
C HIS A 129 0.67 -27.25 5.79
N GLN A 130 2.00 -27.22 5.67
CA GLN A 130 2.86 -28.39 5.46
C GLN A 130 3.78 -28.71 6.64
N THR A 131 3.31 -29.70 7.40
CA THR A 131 4.00 -30.95 7.76
C THR A 131 5.45 -31.15 7.27
N ALA A 132 6.43 -31.12 8.18
CA ALA A 132 7.73 -31.81 8.03
C ALA A 132 8.37 -32.19 9.38
N ASP A 133 8.52 -33.50 9.57
CA ASP A 133 9.38 -34.29 10.47
C ASP A 133 9.12 -34.43 12.00
N THR A 134 9.23 -35.67 12.45
CA THR A 134 8.18 -36.39 13.21
C THR A 134 8.37 -36.38 14.73
N GLN A 135 9.22 -35.51 15.29
CA GLN A 135 9.49 -35.53 16.74
C GLN A 135 9.47 -34.16 17.42
N GLY A 136 9.59 -33.05 16.67
CA GLY A 136 9.32 -31.69 17.17
C GLY A 136 7.91 -31.17 16.86
N GLN A 137 7.08 -31.95 16.15
CA GLN A 137 5.83 -31.51 15.51
C GLN A 137 4.61 -31.42 16.45
N ALA A 138 4.59 -32.02 17.64
CA ALA A 138 3.38 -32.00 18.46
C ALA A 138 3.06 -30.58 18.99
N GLU A 139 4.08 -29.84 19.41
CA GLU A 139 3.93 -28.49 19.97
C GLU A 139 3.78 -27.41 18.87
N ILE A 140 4.47 -27.58 17.72
CA ILE A 140 4.46 -26.61 16.61
C ILE A 140 3.22 -26.77 15.71
N ARG A 141 2.71 -27.99 15.46
CA ARG A 141 1.43 -28.18 14.75
C ARG A 141 0.27 -27.57 15.53
N GLN A 142 0.32 -27.59 16.85
CA GLN A 142 -0.69 -26.96 17.70
C GLN A 142 -0.55 -25.42 17.74
N ALA A 143 0.63 -24.88 17.41
CA ALA A 143 0.92 -23.45 17.43
C ALA A 143 0.60 -22.69 16.13
N LEU A 144 0.52 -23.38 14.97
CA LEU A 144 0.34 -22.75 13.65
C LEU A 144 -0.89 -23.24 12.86
N ALA A 145 -1.39 -24.45 13.11
CA ALA A 145 -2.65 -24.88 12.51
C ALA A 145 -3.83 -24.17 13.19
N GLY A 146 -4.55 -23.33 12.45
CA GLY A 146 -5.71 -22.57 12.95
C GLY A 146 -5.41 -21.15 13.45
N ARG A 147 -4.22 -20.61 13.18
CA ARG A 147 -3.82 -19.26 13.64
C ARG A 147 -4.45 -18.13 12.84
N TYR A 148 -4.61 -18.30 11.53
CA TYR A 148 -5.27 -17.32 10.67
C TYR A 148 -6.43 -17.95 9.90
N GLN A 149 -7.57 -17.27 9.84
CA GLN A 149 -8.74 -17.65 9.05
C GLN A 149 -8.50 -17.44 7.55
N CYS A 150 -7.82 -16.35 7.19
CA CYS A 150 -7.46 -16.04 5.81
C CYS A 150 -6.04 -15.42 5.73
N ILE A 151 -5.34 -15.68 4.63
CA ILE A 151 -4.10 -15.00 4.26
C ILE A 151 -4.34 -14.26 2.95
N LYS A 152 -4.14 -12.94 2.96
CA LYS A 152 -4.34 -12.07 1.80
C LYS A 152 -3.02 -11.45 1.37
N PHE A 153 -2.80 -11.37 0.07
CA PHE A 153 -1.58 -10.84 -0.53
C PHE A 153 -1.89 -9.50 -1.19
N VAL A 154 -1.12 -8.47 -0.88
CA VAL A 154 -1.38 -7.11 -1.35
C VAL A 154 -0.13 -6.60 -2.08
N TYR A 155 -0.24 -6.44 -3.39
CA TYR A 155 0.75 -5.74 -4.21
C TYR A 155 0.36 -4.26 -4.27
N LEU A 156 1.04 -3.44 -3.48
CA LEU A 156 0.69 -2.05 -3.25
C LEU A 156 1.55 -1.11 -4.10
N ASN A 157 0.96 -0.48 -5.11
CA ASN A 157 1.63 0.56 -5.87
C ASN A 157 1.68 1.88 -5.07
N ALA A 158 2.84 2.21 -4.52
CA ALA A 158 3.11 3.45 -3.78
C ALA A 158 3.59 4.60 -4.69
N ALA A 159 3.29 4.54 -6.00
CA ALA A 159 3.51 5.68 -6.89
C ALA A 159 2.70 6.89 -6.41
N TYR A 160 3.41 7.85 -5.79
CA TYR A 160 2.84 9.10 -5.26
C TYR A 160 2.50 10.13 -6.36
N SER A 161 2.61 9.76 -7.63
CA SER A 161 2.17 10.57 -8.78
C SER A 161 0.86 10.04 -9.33
N GLN A 162 -0.04 10.94 -9.78
CA GLN A 162 -1.17 10.48 -10.57
C GLN A 162 -0.68 9.71 -11.78
N ASN A 163 -1.26 8.55 -11.97
CA ASN A 163 -0.98 7.66 -13.05
C ASN A 163 -2.26 6.90 -13.39
N PRO A 164 -2.46 6.47 -14.66
CA PRO A 164 -3.60 5.66 -15.08
C PRO A 164 -3.99 4.51 -14.15
N ASN A 165 -3.05 3.91 -13.42
CA ASN A 165 -3.35 2.80 -12.52
C ASN A 165 -4.21 3.24 -11.33
N ASN A 166 -4.19 4.51 -10.90
CA ASN A 166 -5.07 5.03 -9.85
C ASN A 166 -6.58 4.90 -10.17
N LEU A 167 -6.95 4.48 -11.38
CA LEU A 167 -8.32 4.27 -11.87
C LEU A 167 -8.66 2.80 -12.15
N MET A 168 -7.70 1.88 -12.01
CA MET A 168 -7.88 0.46 -12.38
C MET A 168 -8.59 -0.33 -11.27
N TRP A 169 -9.27 -1.42 -11.64
CA TRP A 169 -9.89 -2.37 -10.69
C TRP A 169 -8.84 -3.33 -10.12
N GLU A 170 -9.00 -3.69 -8.85
CA GLU A 170 -7.88 -4.05 -7.98
C GLU A 170 -7.99 -5.43 -7.32
N ASP A 171 -8.85 -6.31 -7.83
CA ASP A 171 -9.20 -7.56 -7.15
C ASP A 171 -9.20 -8.79 -8.07
N ASN A 172 -8.81 -9.93 -7.51
CA ASN A 172 -8.87 -11.23 -8.16
C ASN A 172 -10.16 -11.98 -7.77
N VAL A 173 -10.49 -13.07 -8.49
CA VAL A 173 -11.79 -13.75 -8.39
C VAL A 173 -12.04 -14.38 -7.00
N ASP A 174 -10.99 -14.74 -6.28
CA ASP A 174 -11.06 -15.37 -4.95
C ASP A 174 -10.68 -14.41 -3.79
N HIS A 175 -10.46 -13.12 -4.08
CA HIS A 175 -10.09 -12.08 -3.11
C HIS A 175 -8.86 -12.41 -2.24
N SER A 176 -7.99 -13.31 -2.71
CA SER A 176 -6.77 -13.70 -2.01
C SER A 176 -5.57 -12.81 -2.41
N ILE A 177 -5.63 -12.18 -3.59
CA ILE A 177 -4.56 -11.33 -4.12
C ILE A 177 -5.14 -10.00 -4.59
N HIS A 178 -4.66 -8.92 -4.01
CA HIS A 178 -5.07 -7.56 -4.32
C HIS A 178 -3.94 -6.78 -4.99
N TYR A 179 -4.25 -6.09 -6.09
CA TYR A 179 -3.33 -5.21 -6.79
C TYR A 179 -3.81 -3.77 -6.61
N LEU A 180 -3.41 -3.16 -5.49
CA LEU A 180 -3.94 -1.88 -5.06
C LEU A 180 -2.99 -0.73 -5.41
N ASN A 181 -3.53 0.45 -5.65
CA ASN A 181 -2.76 1.69 -5.55
C ASN A 181 -2.86 2.26 -4.15
N LEU A 182 -1.78 2.81 -3.59
CA LEU A 182 -1.84 3.49 -2.29
C LEU A 182 -2.79 4.68 -2.31
N LEU A 183 -2.78 5.43 -3.41
CA LEU A 183 -3.63 6.59 -3.64
C LEU A 183 -4.70 6.26 -4.68
N GLN A 184 -5.94 6.64 -4.40
CA GLN A 184 -7.05 6.54 -5.34
C GLN A 184 -7.65 7.92 -5.63
N ALA A 185 -8.01 8.17 -6.89
CA ALA A 185 -8.63 9.42 -7.31
C ALA A 185 -10.15 9.36 -7.13
N GLY A 186 -10.68 10.27 -6.31
CA GLY A 186 -12.11 10.53 -6.17
C GLY A 186 -12.56 11.65 -7.09
N HIS A 187 -13.65 11.43 -7.82
CA HIS A 187 -14.25 12.39 -8.74
C HIS A 187 -15.57 12.90 -8.16
N GLN A 188 -15.66 14.21 -7.92
CA GLN A 188 -16.88 14.86 -7.44
C GLN A 188 -17.21 16.06 -8.32
N TYR A 189 -18.48 16.23 -8.67
CA TYR A 189 -18.95 17.46 -9.29
C TYR A 189 -19.38 18.44 -8.20
N HIS A 190 -18.96 19.69 -8.33
CA HIS A 190 -19.46 20.77 -7.48
C HIS A 190 -19.93 21.94 -8.33
N GLN A 191 -20.95 22.64 -7.85
CA GLN A 191 -21.33 23.93 -8.41
C GLN A 191 -20.47 25.02 -7.76
N PRO A 192 -19.71 25.80 -8.54
CA PRO A 192 -18.94 26.92 -8.00
C PRO A 192 -19.89 28.03 -7.55
N PHE A 193 -19.62 28.57 -6.35
CA PHE A 193 -20.34 29.73 -5.80
C PHE A 193 -19.63 31.02 -6.23
N ASP A 194 -20.39 31.96 -6.79
CA ASP A 194 -19.93 33.30 -7.09
C ASP A 194 -20.14 34.18 -5.85
N HIS A 195 -19.05 34.51 -5.15
CA HIS A 195 -19.09 35.36 -3.96
C HIS A 195 -19.46 36.81 -4.27
N GLY A 196 -19.21 37.30 -5.50
CA GLY A 196 -19.57 38.66 -5.91
C GLY A 196 -21.05 38.81 -6.20
N GLN A 197 -21.67 37.78 -6.78
CA GLN A 197 -23.11 37.75 -7.07
C GLN A 197 -23.95 36.97 -6.03
N GLN A 198 -23.29 36.45 -4.98
CA GLN A 198 -23.86 35.57 -3.95
C GLN A 198 -24.79 34.47 -4.49
N ARG A 199 -24.39 33.82 -5.58
CA ARG A 199 -25.19 32.76 -6.20
C ARG A 199 -24.33 31.61 -6.73
N TYR A 200 -24.91 30.42 -6.78
CA TYR A 200 -24.30 29.30 -7.49
C TYR A 200 -24.38 29.51 -9.00
N LEU A 201 -23.29 29.21 -9.71
CA LEU A 201 -23.24 29.29 -11.15
C LEU A 201 -23.92 28.07 -11.78
N GLU A 202 -24.65 28.25 -12.88
CA GLU A 202 -25.25 27.18 -13.69
C GLU A 202 -24.21 26.41 -14.51
N LYS A 203 -23.11 26.01 -13.87
CA LYS A 203 -22.08 25.17 -14.46
C LYS A 203 -21.53 24.24 -13.38
N SER A 204 -21.42 22.96 -13.70
CA SER A 204 -20.76 22.00 -12.82
C SER A 204 -19.27 21.98 -13.13
N LYS A 205 -18.42 22.00 -12.09
CA LYS A 205 -16.98 21.78 -12.21
C LYS A 205 -16.62 20.44 -11.61
N LEU A 206 -15.76 19.70 -12.30
CA LEU A 206 -15.17 18.48 -11.77
C LEU A 206 -14.06 18.85 -10.78
N LYS A 207 -14.22 18.39 -9.53
CA LYS A 207 -13.19 18.38 -8.50
C LYS A 207 -12.63 16.96 -8.40
N ILE A 208 -11.32 16.85 -8.53
CA ILE A 208 -10.59 15.60 -8.33
C ILE A 208 -9.86 15.72 -7.00
N THR A 209 -9.97 14.68 -6.18
CA THR A 209 -9.31 14.58 -4.88
C THR A 209 -8.56 13.26 -4.81
N LEU A 210 -7.43 13.23 -4.10
CA LEU A 210 -6.69 11.99 -3.84
C LEU A 210 -6.94 11.57 -2.39
N HIS A 211 -7.20 10.28 -2.21
CA HIS A 211 -7.43 9.66 -0.91
C HIS A 211 -6.57 8.41 -0.77
N ILE A 212 -6.34 7.95 0.45
CA ILE A 212 -5.83 6.59 0.65
C ILE A 212 -6.89 5.62 0.12
N ASN A 213 -6.44 4.58 -0.57
CA ASN A 213 -7.32 3.60 -1.16
C ASN A 213 -8.28 3.00 -0.10
N PRO A 214 -9.61 3.08 -0.30
CA PRO A 214 -10.60 2.60 0.66
C PRO A 214 -10.60 1.07 0.79
N VAL A 215 -10.23 0.32 -0.25
CA VAL A 215 -10.06 -1.14 -0.16
C VAL A 215 -8.88 -1.47 0.76
N LEU A 216 -7.76 -0.75 0.61
CA LEU A 216 -6.63 -0.88 1.54
C LEU A 216 -7.05 -0.56 2.98
N GLN A 217 -7.81 0.52 3.19
CA GLN A 217 -8.32 0.86 4.53
C GLN A 217 -9.19 -0.25 5.12
N ALA A 218 -10.10 -0.82 4.31
CA ALA A 218 -10.94 -1.93 4.73
C ALA A 218 -10.13 -3.19 5.07
N LEU A 219 -9.13 -3.54 4.25
CA LEU A 219 -8.23 -4.66 4.52
C LEU A 219 -7.45 -4.47 5.82
N LEU A 220 -6.98 -3.26 6.09
CA LEU A 220 -6.29 -2.90 7.32
C LEU A 220 -7.20 -2.84 8.56
N GLY A 221 -8.50 -3.15 8.43
CA GLY A 221 -9.47 -3.10 9.52
C GLY A 221 -9.81 -1.67 9.97
N VAL A 222 -9.47 -0.65 9.18
CA VAL A 222 -9.76 0.74 9.49
C VAL A 222 -11.22 1.00 9.19
N THR A 223 -12.02 1.18 10.23
CA THR A 223 -13.41 1.59 10.05
C THR A 223 -13.40 3.03 9.53
N LEU A 224 -13.92 3.27 8.33
CA LEU A 224 -14.20 4.62 7.86
C LEU A 224 -15.13 5.26 8.89
N SER A 225 -14.59 6.15 9.71
CA SER A 225 -15.41 7.06 10.49
C SER A 225 -16.11 7.94 9.47
N SER A 226 -17.35 7.61 9.16
CA SER A 226 -18.23 8.41 8.34
C SER A 226 -18.35 9.78 9.00
N ASN A 227 -17.47 10.71 8.63
CA ASN A 227 -17.68 12.11 8.97
C ASN A 227 -18.92 12.57 8.18
N GLN A 228 -20.03 12.66 8.92
CA GLN A 228 -21.23 13.41 8.54
C GLN A 228 -20.89 14.90 8.41
#